data_AF-A0A060CEL9-F1
#
_entry.id   AF-A0A060CEL9-F1
#
_cell.length_a   1.000
_cell.length_b   1.000
_cell.length_c   1.000
_cell.angle_alpha   90.00
_cell.angle_beta   90.00
_cell.angle_gamma   90.00
#
_symmetry.space_group_name_H-M   'P 1'
#
loop_
_entity.id
_entity.type
_entity.pdbx_description
1 polymer ?
#
loop_
_entity_poly.entity_id
_entity_poly.type
_entity_poly.pdbx_seq_one_letter_code
_entity_poly.pdbx_strand_id
1 'polypeptide(L)' 'LREAIDLNLPRSSGSYRTIGKRVSRAQAQPGDIVWSPGHVAIYLGNGKIIDAPRPGKTVQVRQMFQSSPVFVSVL' A
#
# COMPACT_ATOMS: atom_id res chain seq x y z
N LEU A 1 -16.39 -15.96 -2.44
CA LEU A 1 -16.64 -14.55 -2.77
C LEU A 1 -15.44 -13.72 -2.36
N ARG A 2 -15.00 -12.78 -3.20
CA ARG A 2 -14.01 -11.76 -2.80
C ARG A 2 -14.82 -10.53 -2.39
N GLU A 3 -15.19 -10.48 -1.12
CA GLU A 3 -15.92 -9.33 -0.57
C GLU A 3 -14.96 -8.15 -0.45
N ALA A 4 -15.43 -6.96 -0.86
CA ALA A 4 -14.77 -5.73 -0.47
C ALA A 4 -15.02 -5.54 1.03
N ILE A 5 -13.96 -5.31 1.79
CA ILE A 5 -14.07 -4.91 3.19
C ILE A 5 -14.51 -3.43 3.22
N ASP A 6 -15.60 -3.13 3.92
CA ASP A 6 -16.16 -1.77 4.03
C ASP A 6 -15.34 -0.92 5.02
N LEU A 7 -14.07 -0.71 4.69
CA LEU A 7 -13.18 0.17 5.44
C LEU A 7 -13.33 1.60 4.93
N ASN A 8 -13.69 2.51 5.83
CA ASN A 8 -13.69 3.93 5.53
C ASN A 8 -12.24 4.47 5.53
N LEU A 9 -11.60 4.42 4.35
CA LEU A 9 -10.22 4.86 4.16
C LEU A 9 -10.15 6.33 3.68
N PRO A 10 -9.13 7.10 4.08
CA PRO A 10 -8.97 8.46 3.59
C PRO A 10 -8.69 8.48 2.08
N ARG A 11 -8.97 9.62 1.44
CA ARG A 11 -8.70 9.80 0.00
C ARG A 11 -7.34 10.44 -0.32
N SER A 12 -6.63 10.92 0.69
CA SER A 12 -5.32 11.57 0.53
C SER A 12 -4.20 10.64 0.94
N SER A 13 -3.18 10.49 0.09
CA SER A 13 -2.01 9.64 0.35
C SER A 13 -1.31 10.01 1.66
N GLY A 14 -1.25 11.31 2.02
CA GLY A 14 -0.62 11.75 3.27
C GLY A 14 -1.23 11.13 4.53
N SER A 15 -2.54 10.91 4.54
CA SER A 15 -3.25 10.35 5.70
C SER A 15 -3.01 8.85 5.89
N TYR A 16 -2.66 8.11 4.83
CA TYR A 16 -2.41 6.66 4.92
C TYR A 16 -1.23 6.29 5.81
N ARG A 17 -0.33 7.23 6.12
CA ARG A 17 0.82 6.98 7.00
C ARG A 17 0.42 6.60 8.45
N THR A 18 -0.81 6.93 8.86
CA THR A 18 -1.26 6.82 10.26
C THR A 18 -2.61 6.13 10.44
N ILE A 19 -3.21 5.56 9.39
CA ILE A 19 -4.56 4.98 9.45
C ILE A 19 -4.62 3.58 10.10
N GLY A 20 -3.47 3.04 10.51
CA GLY A 20 -3.38 1.69 11.03
C GLY A 20 -2.06 1.45 11.75
N LYS A 21 -1.76 0.19 12.01
CA LYS A 21 -0.55 -0.22 12.73
C LYS A 21 0.64 -0.24 11.79
N ARG A 22 1.70 0.47 12.15
CA ARG A 22 2.98 0.35 11.43
C ARG A 22 3.61 -1.00 11.71
N VAL A 23 4.04 -1.67 10.65
CA VAL A 23 4.76 -2.95 10.73
C VAL A 23 6.13 -2.82 10.09
N SER A 24 7.07 -3.65 10.57
CA SER A 24 8.38 -3.73 9.92
C SER A 24 8.24 -4.39 8.55
N ARG A 25 9.18 -4.12 7.63
CA ARG A 25 9.23 -4.80 6.33
C ARG A 25 9.24 -6.33 6.45
N ALA A 26 9.90 -6.86 7.48
CA ALA A 26 9.99 -8.30 7.73
C ALA A 26 8.65 -8.90 8.19
N GLN A 27 7.77 -8.10 8.78
CA GLN A 27 6.44 -8.51 9.24
C GLN A 27 5.34 -8.19 8.22
N ALA A 28 5.65 -7.41 7.19
CA ALA A 28 4.68 -6.97 6.19
C ALA A 28 4.06 -8.16 5.46
N GLN A 29 2.73 -8.18 5.41
CA GLN A 29 1.92 -9.23 4.79
C GLN A 29 1.23 -8.71 3.52
N PRO A 30 0.87 -9.61 2.58
CA PRO A 30 -0.01 -9.25 1.48
C PRO A 30 -1.30 -8.58 2.00
N GLY A 31 -1.63 -7.41 1.46
CA GLY A 31 -2.75 -6.57 1.91
C GLY A 31 -2.32 -5.32 2.69
N ASP A 32 -1.12 -5.30 3.28
CA ASP A 32 -0.60 -4.11 3.95
C ASP A 32 -0.41 -2.96 2.96
N ILE A 33 -0.62 -1.74 3.45
CA ILE A 33 -0.37 -0.53 2.65
C ILE A 33 1.13 -0.23 2.65
N VAL A 34 1.68 0.03 1.47
CA VAL A 34 3.02 0.58 1.26
C VAL A 34 2.88 2.08 1.02
N TRP A 35 3.40 2.87 1.95
CA TRP A 35 3.35 4.33 1.90
C TRP A 35 4.72 4.95 1.66
N SER A 36 4.76 5.97 0.79
CA SER A 36 5.86 6.93 0.65
C SER A 36 5.28 8.32 0.42
N PRO A 37 6.01 9.43 0.66
CA PRO A 37 5.52 10.76 0.36
C PRO A 37 4.97 10.85 -1.07
N GLY A 38 3.68 11.21 -1.20
CA GLY A 38 3.00 11.36 -2.49
C GLY A 38 2.45 10.08 -3.14
N HIS A 39 2.69 8.88 -2.58
CA HIS A 39 2.25 7.62 -3.21
C HIS A 39 1.81 6.55 -2.20
N VAL A 40 0.81 5.76 -2.58
CA VAL A 40 0.35 4.58 -1.84
C VAL A 40 0.21 3.39 -2.78
N ALA A 41 0.49 2.19 -2.26
CA ALA A 41 0.28 0.94 -2.96
C ALA A 41 -0.16 -0.15 -1.97
N ILE A 42 -0.64 -1.28 -2.47
CA ILE A 42 -0.95 -2.46 -1.64
C ILE A 42 0.18 -3.47 -1.83
N TYR A 43 0.75 -3.95 -0.72
CA TYR A 43 1.79 -4.97 -0.72
C TYR A 43 1.22 -6.32 -1.12
N LEU A 44 1.94 -7.06 -1.96
CA LEU A 44 1.53 -8.39 -2.43
C LEU A 44 2.47 -9.50 -1.93
N GLY A 45 3.43 -9.17 -1.04
CA GLY A 45 4.51 -10.08 -0.68
C GLY A 45 5.67 -10.06 -1.69
N ASN A 46 6.79 -10.68 -1.31
CA ASN A 46 7.97 -10.87 -2.18
C ASN A 46 8.46 -9.59 -2.88
N GLY A 47 8.38 -8.45 -2.20
CA GLY A 47 8.78 -7.15 -2.76
C GLY A 47 7.88 -6.61 -3.86
N LYS A 48 6.70 -7.20 -4.11
CA LYS A 48 5.75 -6.75 -5.13
C LYS A 48 4.65 -5.86 -4.55
N ILE A 49 4.16 -4.95 -5.38
CA ILE A 49 3.05 -4.06 -5.08
C ILE A 49 2.05 -4.03 -6.24
N ILE A 50 0.80 -3.69 -5.95
CA ILE A 50 -0.17 -3.19 -6.93
C ILE A 50 -0.42 -1.70 -6.70
N ASP A 51 -0.30 -0.90 -7.76
CA ASP A 51 -0.44 0.55 -7.68
C ASP A 51 -0.99 1.19 -8.97
N ALA A 52 -1.47 2.42 -8.84
CA ALA A 52 -1.77 3.33 -9.95
C ALA A 52 -0.60 4.33 -10.08
N PRO A 53 0.40 4.07 -10.94
CA PRO A 53 1.73 4.63 -10.77
C PRO A 53 1.87 6.12 -11.12
N ARG A 54 1.22 6.57 -12.21
CA ARG A 54 1.27 7.96 -12.71
C ARG A 54 0.24 8.17 -13.83
N PRO A 55 -0.10 9.43 -14.19
CA PRO A 55 -0.96 9.73 -15.33
C PRO A 55 -0.48 9.03 -16.61
N GLY A 56 -1.44 8.54 -17.42
CA GLY A 56 -1.16 7.83 -18.68
C GLY A 56 -0.71 6.37 -18.51
N LYS A 57 -0.72 5.82 -17.29
CA LYS A 57 -0.49 4.40 -17.01
C LYS A 57 -1.71 3.78 -16.34
N THR A 58 -1.85 2.47 -16.50
CA THR A 58 -2.90 1.68 -15.86
C THR A 58 -2.44 1.13 -14.52
N VAL A 59 -3.41 0.67 -13.72
CA VAL A 59 -3.12 -0.13 -12.52
C VAL A 59 -2.31 -1.35 -12.92
N GLN A 60 -1.27 -1.67 -12.16
CA GLN A 60 -0.37 -2.77 -12.48
C GLN A 60 0.29 -3.38 -11.24
N VAL A 61 0.68 -4.65 -11.37
CA VAL A 61 1.55 -5.34 -10.41
C VAL A 61 3.00 -5.18 -10.83
N ARG A 62 3.88 -4.75 -9.93
CA ARG A 62 5.31 -4.57 -10.22
C ARG A 62 6.18 -4.70 -8.98
N GLN A 63 7.49 -4.71 -9.19
CA GLN A 63 8.45 -4.60 -8.10
C GLN A 63 8.31 -3.24 -7.40
N MET A 64 8.38 -3.28 -6.07
CA MET A 64 8.36 -2.09 -5.24
C MET A 64 9.60 -1.25 -5.53
N PHE A 65 9.38 0.03 -5.80
CA PHE A 65 10.43 0.99 -6.19
C PHE A 65 10.80 1.94 -5.04
N GLN A 66 10.00 1.96 -3.98
CA GLN A 66 10.22 2.79 -2.80
C GLN A 66 11.46 2.32 -2.02
N SER A 67 12.40 3.23 -1.81
CA SER A 67 13.66 2.97 -1.07
C SER A 67 13.43 2.85 0.44
N SER A 68 12.63 3.73 1.03
CA SER A 68 12.30 3.74 2.46
C SER A 68 10.78 3.83 2.70
N PRO A 69 10.02 2.78 2.34
CA PRO A 69 8.57 2.76 2.55
C PRO A 69 8.20 2.55 4.02
N VAL A 70 7.03 3.04 4.40
CA VAL A 70 6.34 2.66 5.64
C VAL A 70 5.29 1.62 5.29
N PHE A 71 5.27 0.50 6.00
CA PHE A 71 4.22 -0.51 5.90
C PHE A 71 3.16 -0.27 6.97
N VAL A 72 1.89 -0.31 6.59
CA VAL A 72 0.74 -0.07 7.48
C VAL A 72 -0.29 -1.19 7.33
N SER A 73 -0.53 -1.94 8.41
CA SER A 73 -1.65 -2.89 8.50
C SER A 73 -2.92 -2.15 8.90
N VAL A 74 -3.97 -2.32 8.11
CA VAL A 74 -5.32 -1.77 8.34
C VAL A 74 -6.37 -2.85 8.59
N LEU A 75 -5.89 -4.09 8.72
CA LEU A 75 -6.62 -5.29 9.09
C LEU A 75 -6.17 -5.77 10.47
#